data_AF-A0A7V9F8Q2-F1
#
_entry.id   AF-A0A7V9F8Q2-F1
#
_cell.length_a   1.000
_cell.length_b   1.000
_cell.length_c   1.000
_cell.angle_alpha   90.00
_cell.angle_beta   90.00
_cell.angle_gamma   90.00
#
_symmetry.space_group_name_H-M   'P 1'
#
loop_
_entity.id
_entity.type
_entity.pdbx_description
1 polymer ?
#
loop_
_entity_poly.entity_id
_entity_poly.type
_entity_poly.pdbx_seq_one_letter_code
_entity_poly.pdbx_strand_id
1 'polypeptide(L)'
;MESRADLDRYRSAVNGVQLLLVRLRAPVHILSRRLRARESGPSLEWHLRRATELAEQMDASALEDLLVDTEGKSVSEIATDILDRSRWPAQ
;
A
#
# COMPACT_ATOMS: atom_id res chain seq x y z
N MET A 1 -6.93 7.35 9.08
CA MET A 1 -6.76 6.34 8.01
C MET A 1 -7.65 6.79 6.87
N GLU A 2 -7.23 6.59 5.63
CA GLU A 2 -8.06 6.89 4.46
C GLU A 2 -9.36 6.07 4.50
N SER A 3 -10.41 6.62 3.92
CA SER A 3 -11.76 6.06 3.88
C SER A 3 -12.30 6.04 2.45
N ARG A 4 -13.45 5.37 2.25
CA ARG A 4 -14.15 5.41 0.96
C ARG A 4 -14.55 6.83 0.55
N ALA A 5 -14.94 7.66 1.52
CA ALA A 5 -15.28 9.06 1.27
C ALA A 5 -14.07 9.88 0.79
N ASP A 6 -12.86 9.58 1.29
CA ASP A 6 -11.64 10.20 0.77
C ASP A 6 -11.39 9.78 -0.69
N LEU A 7 -11.55 8.49 -1.00
CA LEU A 7 -11.41 7.98 -2.37
C LEU A 7 -12.43 8.60 -3.33
N ASP A 8 -13.68 8.75 -2.90
CA ASP A 8 -14.74 9.38 -3.69
C ASP A 8 -14.45 10.87 -3.93
N ARG A 9 -13.86 11.55 -2.94
CA ARG A 9 -13.39 12.93 -3.09
C ARG A 9 -12.27 13.02 -4.12
N TYR A 10 -11.31 12.10 -4.11
CA TYR A 10 -10.25 12.06 -5.13
C TYR A 10 -10.85 11.83 -6.52
N ARG A 11 -11.72 10.84 -6.68
CA ARG A 11 -12.41 10.54 -7.95
C ARG A 11 -13.18 11.75 -8.49
N SER A 12 -13.84 12.50 -7.60
CA SER A 12 -14.58 13.70 -7.98
C SER A 12 -13.67 14.87 -8.38
N ALA A 13 -12.47 14.95 -7.80
CA ALA A 13 -11.50 16.00 -8.11
C ALA A 13 -10.79 15.77 -9.46
N VAL A 14 -10.59 14.51 -9.86
CA VAL A 14 -9.98 14.15 -11.15
C VAL A 14 -11.05 13.74 -12.16
N ASN A 15 -11.71 14.73 -12.75
CA ASN A 15 -12.74 14.44 -13.75
C ASN A 15 -12.13 13.86 -15.05
N GLY A 16 -12.79 12.86 -15.63
CA GLY A 16 -12.42 12.28 -16.93
C GLY A 16 -11.26 11.27 -16.91
N VAL A 17 -10.79 10.83 -15.74
CA VAL A 17 -9.74 9.80 -15.62
C VAL A 17 -10.23 8.55 -14.91
N GLN A 18 -9.69 7.40 -15.30
CA GLN A 18 -9.84 6.17 -14.54
C GLN A 18 -8.82 6.16 -13.40
N LEU A 19 -9.30 6.24 -12.16
CA LEU A 19 -8.48 6.14 -10.96
C LEU A 19 -8.38 4.68 -10.52
N LEU A 20 -7.14 4.22 -10.30
CA LEU A 20 -6.84 2.89 -9.79
C LEU A 20 -6.05 3.01 -8.48
N LEU A 21 -6.59 2.49 -7.39
CA LEU A 21 -5.91 2.42 -6.10
C LEU A 21 -5.19 1.09 -5.93
N VAL A 22 -3.86 1.13 -5.89
CA VAL A 22 -3.02 -0.05 -5.67
C VAL A 22 -2.45 -0.01 -4.25
N ARG A 23 -2.69 -1.06 -3.46
CA ARG A 23 -2.06 -1.24 -2.15
C ARG A 23 -0.91 -2.22 -2.24
N LEU A 24 0.25 -1.81 -1.72
CA LEU A 24 1.40 -2.67 -1.50
C LEU A 24 1.37 -3.25 -0.09
N ARG A 25 1.30 -4.57 0.03
CA ARG A 25 1.29 -5.26 1.33
C ARG A 25 2.59 -6.01 1.54
N ALA A 26 3.12 -5.89 2.75
CA ALA A 26 4.14 -6.79 3.27
C ALA A 26 3.65 -7.30 4.62
N PRO A 27 3.93 -8.57 4.97
CA PRO A 27 3.63 -9.07 6.30
C PRO A 27 4.32 -8.24 7.39
N VAL A 28 3.74 -8.22 8.58
CA VAL A 28 4.23 -7.42 9.72
C VAL A 28 5.68 -7.74 10.08
N HIS A 29 6.12 -9.01 9.97
CA HIS A 29 7.52 -9.37 10.23
C HIS A 29 8.49 -8.76 9.21
N ILE A 30 8.07 -8.64 7.96
CA ILE A 30 8.85 -7.98 6.89
C ILE A 30 8.90 -6.48 7.09
N LEU A 31 7.77 -5.84 7.43
CA LEU A 31 7.72 -4.42 7.77
C LEU A 31 8.64 -4.11 8.96
N SER A 32 8.55 -4.91 10.02
CA SER A 32 9.40 -4.79 11.20
C SER A 32 10.89 -4.92 10.87
N ARG A 33 11.25 -5.91 10.04
CA ARG A 33 12.64 -6.11 9.58
C ARG A 33 13.14 -4.90 8.78
N ARG A 34 12.33 -4.38 7.84
CA ARG A 34 12.68 -3.21 7.01
C ARG A 34 12.84 -1.94 7.87
N LEU A 35 11.96 -1.73 8.85
CA LEU A 35 12.04 -0.59 9.77
C LEU A 35 13.30 -0.65 10.63
N ARG A 36 13.60 -1.79 11.26
CA ARG A 36 14.83 -1.96 12.07
C ARG A 36 16.11 -1.78 11.26
N ALA A 37 16.08 -2.06 9.95
CA ALA A 37 17.23 -1.87 9.07
C ALA A 37 17.48 -0.39 8.70
N ARG A 38 16.43 0.45 8.69
CA ARG A 38 16.52 1.85 8.25
C ARG A 38 16.50 2.84 9.41
N GLU A 39 15.87 2.48 10.52
CA GLU A 39 15.59 3.38 11.63
C GLU A 39 16.28 2.90 12.90
N SER A 40 16.73 3.86 13.69
CA SER A 40 17.41 3.62 14.96
C SER A 40 17.01 4.69 15.97
N GLY A 41 17.10 4.35 17.26
CA GLY A 41 16.86 5.28 18.34
C GLY A 41 15.45 5.22 18.94
N PRO A 42 15.06 6.22 19.74
CA PRO A 42 13.94 6.11 20.68
C PRO A 42 12.56 6.02 20.01
N SER A 43 12.43 6.37 18.72
CA SER A 43 11.17 6.29 17.99
C SER A 43 10.91 4.93 17.32
N LEU A 44 11.90 4.03 17.26
CA LEU A 44 11.77 2.75 16.55
C LEU A 44 10.59 1.93 17.06
N GLU A 45 10.43 1.80 18.38
CA GLU A 45 9.30 1.08 18.99
C GLU A 45 7.95 1.71 18.62
N TRP A 46 7.89 3.04 18.53
CA TRP A 46 6.69 3.73 18.07
C TRP A 46 6.38 3.39 16.60
N HIS A 47 7.39 3.41 15.71
CA HIS A 47 7.21 3.07 14.31
C HIS A 47 6.80 1.60 14.10
N LEU A 48 7.39 0.68 14.87
CA LEU A 48 7.06 -0.74 14.81
C LEU A 48 5.60 -0.97 15.19
N ARG A 49 5.16 -0.43 16.34
CA ARG A 49 3.76 -0.51 16.76
C ARG A 49 2.83 0.12 15.74
N ARG A 50 3.17 1.32 15.25
CA ARG A 50 2.33 2.06 14.31
C ARG A 50 2.19 1.34 12.97
N ALA A 51 3.24 0.68 12.49
CA ALA A 51 3.21 -0.08 11.25
C ALA A 51 2.25 -1.29 11.36
N THR A 52 2.26 -2.00 12.49
CA THR A 52 1.30 -3.09 12.75
C THR A 52 -0.13 -2.57 12.78
N GLU A 53 -0.40 -1.53 13.56
CA GLU A 53 -1.74 -0.92 13.66
C GLU A 53 -2.26 -0.47 12.29
N LEU A 54 -1.41 0.16 11.48
CA LEU A 54 -1.77 0.61 10.14
C LEU A 54 -2.03 -0.57 9.18
N ALA A 55 -1.23 -1.64 9.24
CA ALA A 55 -1.44 -2.82 8.40
C ALA A 55 -2.81 -3.46 8.68
N GLU A 56 -3.16 -3.65 9.96
CA GLU A 56 -4.47 -4.18 10.37
C GLU A 56 -5.62 -3.26 9.95
N GLN A 57 -5.45 -1.96 10.13
CA GLN A 57 -6.41 -0.94 9.72
C GLN A 57 -6.67 -0.96 8.22
N MET A 58 -5.62 -1.05 7.39
CA MET A 58 -5.73 -1.15 5.94
C MET A 58 -6.36 -2.47 5.49
N ASP A 59 -6.02 -3.59 6.16
CA ASP A 59 -6.63 -4.89 5.89
C ASP A 59 -8.14 -4.88 6.19
N ALA A 60 -8.56 -4.18 7.25
CA ALA A 60 -9.96 -4.04 7.61
C ALA A 60 -10.76 -3.12 6.66
N SER A 61 -10.13 -2.06 6.13
CA SER A 61 -10.82 -1.11 5.25
C SER A 61 -10.90 -1.58 3.79
N ALA A 62 -9.90 -2.33 3.31
CA ALA A 62 -9.86 -2.96 1.99
C ALA A 62 -10.33 -2.02 0.85
N LEU A 63 -9.78 -0.80 0.83
CA LEU A 63 -10.20 0.24 -0.10
C LEU A 63 -9.64 0.05 -1.51
N GLU A 64 -8.54 -0.69 -1.65
CA GLU A 64 -7.79 -0.87 -2.88
C GLU A 64 -8.59 -1.57 -3.99
N ASP A 65 -8.35 -1.16 -5.23
CA ASP A 65 -8.81 -1.88 -6.41
C ASP A 65 -7.87 -3.07 -6.70
N LEU A 66 -6.57 -2.93 -6.39
CA LEU A 66 -5.57 -3.98 -6.49
C LEU A 66 -4.72 -4.09 -5.22
N LEU A 67 -4.69 -5.29 -4.64
CA LEU A 67 -3.73 -5.65 -3.60
C LEU A 67 -2.54 -6.39 -4.21
N VAL A 68 -1.32 -5.96 -3.88
CA VAL A 68 -0.06 -6.56 -4.34
C VAL A 68 0.82 -6.91 -3.13
N ASP A 69 1.03 -8.21 -2.92
CA ASP A 69 1.99 -8.70 -1.94
C ASP A 69 3.43 -8.50 -2.44
N THR A 70 4.26 -7.94 -1.56
CA THR A 70 5.64 -7.53 -1.85
C THR A 70 6.70 -8.41 -1.19
N GLU A 71 6.31 -9.43 -0.44
CA GLU A 71 7.26 -10.38 0.15
C GLU A 71 7.89 -11.24 -0.95
N GLY A 72 9.22 -11.37 -0.93
CA GLY A 72 9.97 -12.18 -1.90
C GLY A 72 10.07 -11.58 -3.30
N LYS A 73 9.40 -10.47 -3.61
CA LYS A 73 9.43 -9.82 -4.91
C LYS A 73 10.41 -8.65 -4.95
N SER A 74 11.11 -8.51 -6.07
CA SER A 74 11.84 -7.32 -6.46
C SER A 74 10.90 -6.18 -6.85
N VAL A 75 11.44 -4.96 -6.92
CA VAL A 75 10.69 -3.78 -7.38
C VAL A 75 10.18 -3.97 -8.82
N SER A 76 11.00 -4.56 -9.69
CA SER A 76 10.63 -4.81 -11.09
C SER A 76 9.49 -5.83 -11.22
N GLU A 77 9.50 -6.89 -10.41
CA GLU A 77 8.41 -7.87 -10.38
C GLU A 77 7.11 -7.23 -9.87
N ILE A 78 7.18 -6.41 -8.82
CA ILE A 78 6.02 -5.67 -8.30
C ILE A 78 5.46 -4.71 -9.36
N ALA A 79 6.32 -3.96 -10.04
CA ALA A 79 5.89 -3.03 -11.09
C ALA A 79 5.23 -3.76 -12.26
N THR A 80 5.78 -4.91 -12.66
CA THR A 80 5.22 -5.75 -13.74
C THR A 80 3.85 -6.30 -13.33
N ASP A 81 3.71 -6.84 -12.11
CA ASP A 81 2.44 -7.33 -11.55
C ASP A 81 1.36 -6.23 -11.56
N ILE A 82 1.73 -5.00 -11.20
CA ILE A 82 0.83 -3.84 -11.26
C ILE A 82 0.44 -3.53 -12.71
N LEU A 83 1.38 -3.45 -13.65
CA LEU A 83 1.08 -3.14 -15.05
C LEU A 83 0.16 -4.19 -15.68
N ASP A 84 0.47 -5.47 -15.49
CA ASP A 84 -0.29 -6.59 -16.05
C ASP A 84 -1.74 -6.62 -15.54
N ARG A 85 -1.95 -6.31 -14.25
CA ARG A 85 -3.28 -6.33 -13.62
C ARG A 85 -4.05 -5.04 -13.76
N SER A 86 -3.36 -3.90 -13.81
CA SER A 86 -4.00 -2.59 -14.01
C SER A 86 -4.50 -2.39 -15.44
N ARG A 87 -3.89 -3.10 -16.41
CA ARG A 87 -4.09 -2.86 -17.84
C ARG A 87 -3.83 -1.40 -18.21
N TRP A 88 -2.91 -0.74 -17.49
CA TRP A 88 -2.58 0.67 -17.67
C TRP A 88 -1.28 0.84 -18.49
N PRO A 89 -1.24 1.79 -19.45
CA PRO A 89 -2.39 2.55 -19.95
C PRO A 89 -3.36 1.61 -20.67
N ALA A 90 -4.66 1.93 -20.64
CA ALA A 90 -5.67 1.16 -21.35
C ALA A 90 -5.25 1.01 -22.82
N GLN A 91 -5.02 -0.23 -23.26
CA GLN A 91 -4.82 -0.58 -24.66
C GLN A 91 -6.15 -0.56 -25.41
#